data_AF-A0A1M5W7Y1-F1
#
_entry.id   AF-A0A1M5W7Y1-F1
#
_cell.length_a   1.000
_cell.length_b   1.000
_cell.length_c   1.000
_cell.angle_alpha   90.00
_cell.angle_beta   90.00
_cell.angle_gamma   90.00
#
_symmetry.space_group_name_H-M   'P 1'
#
loop_
_entity.id
_entity.type
_entity.pdbx_description
1 polymer ?
#
loop_
_entity_poly.entity_id
_entity_poly.type
_entity_poly.pdbx_seq_one_letter_code
_entity_poly.pdbx_strand_id
1 'polypeptide(L)'
;MEKLLEKSKTKKKVIFIDEMPWIDTPKSKFISALENFWNGWANLRDDIYLIATGSATSWKAEKLFSNQGGLYNRITQQIYLSPFTLGGVPYYLSLLDGQKSLAQNIDSLFFEKNARLQNEFEELYTTLFNDAEKYISIVELLAQNKKGVTREFIAEKIHLTGGILTKYLNNLERCDFIQSFTPFGRKKKGSIFKLVDFYTLFHLKFIKGYSKRNHKFWTHSLNTPGINSWQGLAFELVCLQHIDQINEVERVLRPLQEFNNNCRMWTNLGHTPLSLPRPGSKANPFGLANGIPFQNSGPKVGRNDPCPCGSGLKFKKCCGKNMN
;
A
#
# COMPACT_ATOMS: atom_id res chain seq x y z
N MET A 1 -0.73 26.08 -6.78
CA MET A 1 -1.99 25.47 -6.31
C MET A 1 -3.12 26.48 -6.32
N GLU A 2 -3.00 27.62 -5.64
CA GLU A 2 -4.02 28.69 -5.56
C GLU A 2 -4.69 29.01 -6.91
N LYS A 3 -3.91 29.44 -7.91
CA LYS A 3 -4.43 29.77 -9.26
C LYS A 3 -5.21 28.63 -9.95
N LEU A 4 -4.93 27.37 -9.64
CA LEU A 4 -5.66 26.23 -10.19
C LEU A 4 -6.98 26.03 -9.42
N LEU A 5 -6.94 26.18 -8.11
CA LEU A 5 -8.09 26.03 -7.21
C LEU A 5 -9.10 27.17 -7.38
N GLU A 6 -8.64 28.40 -7.62
CA GLU A 6 -9.49 29.56 -7.91
C GLU A 6 -10.27 29.42 -9.21
N LYS A 7 -9.70 28.72 -10.20
CA LYS A 7 -10.39 28.43 -11.47
C LYS A 7 -11.43 27.32 -11.33
N SER A 8 -11.38 26.53 -10.25
CA SER A 8 -12.35 25.47 -10.03
C SER A 8 -13.67 26.05 -9.55
N LYS A 9 -14.74 25.72 -10.29
CA LYS A 9 -16.12 26.06 -9.90
C LYS A 9 -16.71 25.10 -8.87
N THR A 10 -15.95 24.10 -8.42
CA THR A 10 -16.43 23.10 -7.46
C THR A 10 -16.59 23.70 -6.07
N LYS A 11 -17.70 23.33 -5.41
CA LYS A 11 -18.06 23.80 -4.06
C LYS A 11 -17.04 23.38 -3.01
N LYS A 12 -16.46 22.18 -3.14
CA LYS A 12 -15.35 21.66 -2.36
C LYS A 12 -14.20 21.29 -3.31
N LYS A 13 -12.96 21.41 -2.85
CA LYS A 13 -11.74 21.26 -3.67
C LYS A 13 -10.81 20.28 -2.96
N VAL A 14 -10.51 19.16 -3.63
CA VAL A 14 -9.58 18.14 -3.12
C VAL A 14 -8.24 18.30 -3.82
N ILE A 15 -7.18 18.39 -3.02
CA ILE A 15 -5.80 18.34 -3.46
C ILE A 15 -5.26 16.99 -3.04
N PHE A 16 -4.98 16.11 -4.00
CA PHE A 16 -4.37 14.81 -3.73
C PHE A 16 -2.91 14.85 -4.15
N ILE A 17 -2.00 14.65 -3.19
CA ILE A 17 -0.56 14.60 -3.44
C ILE A 17 -0.04 13.23 -3.06
N ASP A 18 0.21 12.42 -4.08
CA ASP A 18 0.76 11.09 -3.91
C ASP A 18 2.27 11.13 -3.65
N GLU A 19 2.74 10.31 -2.71
CA GLU A 19 4.14 10.13 -2.34
C GLU A 19 4.90 11.46 -2.11
N MET A 20 4.38 12.30 -1.20
CA MET A 20 5.01 13.56 -0.82
C MET A 20 6.52 13.48 -0.50
N PRO A 21 7.06 12.41 0.12
CA PRO A 21 8.50 12.28 0.33
C PRO A 21 9.34 12.37 -0.94
N TRP A 22 8.81 11.97 -2.10
CA TRP A 22 9.51 12.09 -3.38
C TRP A 22 9.62 13.54 -3.88
N ILE A 23 8.62 14.36 -3.54
CA ILE A 23 8.55 15.76 -3.96
C ILE A 23 9.42 16.63 -3.03
N ASP A 24 9.48 16.29 -1.74
CA ASP A 24 10.23 17.01 -0.71
C ASP A 24 11.73 16.70 -0.73
N THR A 25 12.41 17.11 -1.80
CA THR A 25 13.88 17.05 -1.88
C THR A 25 14.51 18.27 -1.17
N PRO A 26 15.79 18.22 -0.73
CA PRO A 26 16.43 19.34 -0.01
C PRO A 26 16.38 20.70 -0.71
N LYS A 27 16.29 20.72 -2.05
CA LYS A 27 16.23 21.94 -2.87
C LYS A 27 14.82 22.31 -3.32
N SER A 28 13.83 21.44 -3.12
CA SER A 28 12.46 21.64 -3.61
C SER A 28 11.76 22.82 -2.95
N LYS A 29 12.11 23.13 -1.69
CA LYS A 29 11.37 24.03 -0.80
C LYS A 29 9.88 23.67 -0.69
N PHE A 30 9.52 22.42 -1.00
CA PHE A 30 8.13 22.00 -1.16
C PHE A 30 7.35 22.15 0.14
N ILE A 31 7.87 21.64 1.26
CA ILE A 31 7.18 21.75 2.56
C ILE A 31 7.00 23.20 2.98
N SER A 32 8.02 24.05 2.80
CA SER A 32 7.92 25.48 3.11
C SER A 32 6.86 26.18 2.23
N ALA A 33 6.80 25.84 0.94
CA ALA A 33 5.77 26.38 0.04
C ALA A 33 4.37 25.89 0.41
N LEU A 34 4.25 24.63 0.84
CA LEU A 34 2.98 24.05 1.29
C LEU A 34 2.50 24.67 2.61
N GLU A 35 3.42 24.91 3.56
CA GLU A 35 3.13 25.64 4.80
C GLU A 35 2.62 27.06 4.53
N ASN A 36 3.28 27.78 3.62
CA ASN A 36 2.87 29.11 3.21
C ASN A 36 1.48 29.11 2.55
N PHE A 37 1.25 28.18 1.63
CA PHE A 37 -0.07 27.97 1.01
C PHE A 37 -1.14 27.68 2.06
N TRP A 38 -0.86 26.78 3.00
CA TRP A 38 -1.84 26.34 3.97
C TRP A 38 -2.21 27.48 4.92
N ASN A 39 -1.21 28.13 5.52
CA ASN A 39 -1.45 29.20 6.48
C ASN A 39 -1.98 30.48 5.83
N GLY A 40 -1.48 30.82 4.64
CA GLY A 40 -1.84 32.07 3.96
C GLY A 40 -3.19 32.01 3.25
N TRP A 41 -3.58 30.84 2.73
CA TRP A 41 -4.73 30.75 1.82
C TRP A 41 -5.74 29.67 2.22
N ALA A 42 -5.30 28.48 2.65
CA ALA A 42 -6.20 27.36 2.87
C ALA A 42 -6.80 27.27 4.30
N ASN A 43 -6.12 27.79 5.33
CA ASN A 43 -6.44 27.51 6.73
C ASN A 43 -7.84 27.98 7.18
N LEU A 44 -8.34 29.09 6.64
CA LEU A 44 -9.68 29.61 6.97
C LEU A 44 -10.78 29.05 6.06
N ARG A 45 -10.41 28.18 5.13
CA ARG A 45 -11.30 27.67 4.11
C ARG A 45 -11.76 26.28 4.49
N ASP A 46 -13.05 26.14 4.74
CA ASP A 46 -13.69 24.85 4.97
C ASP A 46 -13.90 24.06 3.66
N ASP A 47 -13.63 24.69 2.51
CA ASP A 47 -13.85 24.11 1.19
C ASP A 47 -12.67 23.37 0.59
N ILE A 48 -11.53 23.29 1.29
CA ILE A 48 -10.31 22.67 0.78
C ILE A 48 -9.94 21.45 1.61
N TYR A 49 -9.71 20.34 0.94
CA TYR A 49 -9.19 19.11 1.52
C TYR A 49 -7.83 18.80 0.90
N LEU A 50 -6.83 18.53 1.73
CA LEU A 50 -5.55 18.01 1.28
C LEU A 50 -5.42 16.57 1.73
N ILE A 51 -5.25 15.69 0.76
CA ILE A 51 -4.94 14.28 0.97
C ILE A 51 -3.45 14.12 0.66
N ALA A 52 -2.71 13.86 1.73
CA ALA A 52 -1.26 13.66 1.71
C ALA A 52 -0.95 12.18 1.90
N THR A 53 -0.09 11.65 1.06
CA THR A 53 0.27 10.22 1.05
C THR A 53 1.78 10.12 1.16
N GLY A 54 2.28 9.00 1.68
CA GLY A 54 3.72 8.79 1.78
C GLY A 54 4.05 7.43 2.37
N SER A 55 4.89 6.67 1.69
CA SER A 55 5.40 5.38 2.17
C SER A 55 6.47 5.52 3.27
N ALA A 56 7.07 6.71 3.43
CA ALA A 56 8.12 6.98 4.41
C ALA A 56 7.56 7.39 5.79
N THR A 57 7.48 6.43 6.71
CA THR A 57 6.96 6.64 8.08
C THR A 57 7.76 7.71 8.85
N SER A 58 9.08 7.75 8.68
CA SER A 58 9.96 8.74 9.32
C SER A 58 9.74 10.15 8.78
N TRP A 59 9.60 10.30 7.47
CA TRP A 59 9.31 11.59 6.85
C TRP A 59 7.95 12.14 7.31
N LYS A 60 6.92 11.29 7.34
CA LYS A 60 5.60 11.67 7.91
C LYS A 60 5.71 12.04 9.39
N ALA A 61 6.49 11.27 10.16
CA ALA A 61 6.72 11.54 11.57
C ALA A 61 7.42 12.88 11.81
N GLU A 62 8.40 13.25 11.00
CA GLU A 62 9.14 14.50 11.16
C GLU A 62 8.37 15.70 10.58
N LYS A 63 7.91 15.60 9.33
CA LYS A 63 7.39 16.73 8.56
C LYS A 63 5.89 16.96 8.69
N LEU A 64 5.14 15.97 9.17
CA LEU A 64 3.69 16.08 9.39
C LEU A 64 3.34 15.93 10.88
N PHE A 65 3.74 14.83 11.55
CA PHE A 65 3.32 14.55 12.93
C PHE A 65 4.05 15.41 13.97
N SER A 66 5.37 15.56 13.83
CA SER A 66 6.22 16.32 14.76
C SER A 66 6.61 17.70 14.19
N ASN A 67 5.91 18.14 13.14
CA ASN A 67 6.15 19.42 12.49
C ASN A 67 5.96 20.55 13.51
N GLN A 68 6.98 21.37 13.76
CA GLN A 68 6.87 22.54 14.64
C GLN A 68 6.61 23.85 13.89
N GLY A 69 6.48 23.76 12.56
CA GLY A 69 6.21 24.86 11.65
C GLY A 69 4.73 24.98 11.29
N GLY A 70 4.46 25.40 10.06
CA GLY A 70 3.12 25.77 9.63
C GLY A 70 2.08 24.65 9.58
N LEU A 71 2.54 23.39 9.55
CA LEU A 71 1.67 22.21 9.53
C LEU A 71 1.42 21.62 10.93
N TYR A 72 1.95 22.24 11.99
CA TYR A 72 1.73 21.77 13.35
C TYR A 72 0.23 21.64 13.67
N ASN A 73 -0.16 20.46 14.15
CA ASN A 73 -1.52 20.13 14.56
C ASN A 73 -2.59 20.34 13.45
N ARG A 74 -2.19 20.31 12.17
CA ARG A 74 -3.11 20.45 11.01
C ARG A 74 -3.67 19.14 10.49
N ILE A 75 -3.18 18.01 11.00
CA ILE A 75 -3.68 16.70 10.63
C ILE A 75 -5.01 16.47 11.33
N THR A 76 -6.07 16.56 10.55
CA THR A 76 -7.43 16.35 11.06
C THR A 76 -7.77 14.87 11.16
N GLN A 77 -7.21 14.02 10.30
CA GLN A 77 -7.49 12.58 10.21
C GLN A 77 -6.28 11.77 9.73
N GLN A 78 -6.21 10.50 10.16
CA GLN A 78 -5.22 9.52 9.69
C GLN A 78 -5.94 8.24 9.29
N ILE A 79 -5.73 7.80 8.05
CA ILE A 79 -6.27 6.53 7.54
C ILE A 79 -5.11 5.54 7.50
N TYR A 80 -5.20 4.50 8.33
CA TYR A 80 -4.26 3.39 8.31
C TYR A 80 -4.74 2.35 7.32
N LEU A 81 -3.97 2.13 6.28
CA LEU A 81 -4.27 1.14 5.27
C LEU A 81 -3.57 -0.16 5.62
N SER A 82 -4.37 -1.20 5.78
CA SER A 82 -3.89 -2.57 5.87
C SER A 82 -3.19 -2.94 4.55
N PRO A 83 -2.16 -3.81 4.55
CA PRO A 83 -1.39 -4.15 3.35
C PRO A 83 -2.15 -4.89 2.22
N PHE A 84 -3.49 -4.93 2.23
CA PHE A 84 -4.36 -5.53 1.20
C PHE A 84 -3.97 -6.96 0.78
N THR A 85 -3.38 -7.73 1.69
CA THR A 85 -2.77 -9.04 1.40
C THR A 85 -3.80 -10.12 1.01
N LEU A 86 -5.08 -9.89 1.30
CA LEU A 86 -6.17 -10.86 1.09
C LEU A 86 -7.07 -10.51 -0.11
N GLY A 87 -6.72 -9.54 -0.95
CA GLY A 87 -7.48 -9.26 -2.18
C GLY A 87 -8.91 -8.71 -2.00
N GLY A 88 -9.39 -8.55 -0.77
CA GLY A 88 -10.78 -8.18 -0.49
C GLY A 88 -11.78 -9.34 -0.61
N VAL A 89 -11.31 -10.59 -0.77
CA VAL A 89 -12.18 -11.77 -0.84
C VAL A 89 -12.78 -12.06 0.55
N PRO A 90 -14.11 -12.02 0.74
CA PRO A 90 -14.74 -12.19 2.05
C PRO A 90 -14.41 -13.53 2.71
N TYR A 91 -14.26 -14.59 1.92
CA TYR A 91 -13.87 -15.90 2.43
C TYR A 91 -12.51 -15.87 3.12
N TYR A 92 -11.50 -15.18 2.59
CA TYR A 92 -10.19 -15.12 3.24
C TYR A 92 -10.24 -14.37 4.58
N LEU A 93 -11.15 -13.39 4.71
CA LEU A 93 -11.38 -12.70 5.99
C LEU A 93 -11.96 -13.65 7.04
N SER A 94 -12.78 -14.64 6.64
CA SER A 94 -13.33 -15.64 7.56
C SER A 94 -12.29 -16.61 8.12
N LEU A 95 -11.10 -16.68 7.50
CA LEU A 95 -9.99 -17.53 7.94
C LEU A 95 -9.12 -16.86 9.01
N LEU A 96 -9.38 -15.60 9.34
CA LEU A 96 -8.62 -14.87 10.35
C LEU A 96 -8.98 -15.35 11.76
N ASP A 97 -7.93 -15.65 12.53
CA ASP A 97 -8.04 -15.96 13.95
C ASP A 97 -8.03 -14.67 14.77
N GLY A 98 -9.13 -14.43 15.49
CA GLY A 98 -9.31 -13.28 16.37
C GLY A 98 -8.46 -13.30 17.65
N GLN A 99 -7.57 -14.28 17.83
CA GLN A 99 -6.55 -14.27 18.88
C GLN A 99 -5.16 -13.90 18.35
N LYS A 100 -4.98 -13.84 17.03
CA LYS A 100 -3.70 -13.58 16.36
C LYS A 100 -3.63 -12.18 15.80
N SER A 101 -2.42 -11.61 15.81
CA SER A 101 -2.18 -10.37 15.09
C SER A 101 -2.42 -10.50 13.59
N LEU A 102 -2.73 -9.41 12.89
CA LEU A 102 -2.84 -9.44 11.43
C LEU A 102 -1.57 -10.03 10.79
N ALA A 103 -0.40 -9.69 11.32
CA ALA A 103 0.86 -10.23 10.81
C ALA A 103 1.00 -11.73 11.08
N GLN A 104 0.62 -12.19 12.27
CA GLN A 104 0.59 -13.61 12.62
C GLN A 104 -0.44 -14.39 11.79
N ASN A 105 -1.60 -13.80 11.51
CA ASN A 105 -2.59 -14.37 10.63
C ASN A 105 -2.06 -14.53 9.20
N ILE A 106 -1.39 -13.51 8.66
CA ILE A 106 -0.75 -13.59 7.34
C ILE A 106 0.33 -14.68 7.32
N ASP A 107 1.14 -14.78 8.37
CA ASP A 107 2.10 -15.88 8.53
C ASP A 107 1.41 -17.25 8.52
N SER A 108 0.35 -17.44 9.30
CA SER A 108 -0.40 -18.71 9.33
C SER A 108 -1.11 -19.05 8.02
N LEU A 109 -1.59 -18.04 7.28
CA LEU A 109 -2.35 -18.25 6.04
C LEU A 109 -1.45 -18.53 4.83
N PHE A 110 -0.22 -17.99 4.81
CA PHE A 110 0.65 -18.07 3.63
C PHE A 110 2.04 -18.67 3.85
N PHE A 111 2.61 -18.55 5.06
CA PHE A 111 4.05 -18.82 5.30
C PHE A 111 4.32 -20.01 6.23
N GLU A 112 3.33 -20.44 7.02
CA GLU A 112 3.40 -21.66 7.82
C GLU A 112 3.49 -22.94 6.97
N LYS A 113 3.92 -24.04 7.59
CA LYS A 113 3.95 -25.34 6.93
C LYS A 113 2.50 -25.79 6.69
N ASN A 114 2.16 -26.08 5.43
CA ASN A 114 0.79 -26.41 4.99
C ASN A 114 -0.21 -25.26 5.22
N ALA A 115 0.26 -24.02 5.06
CA ALA A 115 -0.59 -22.85 5.17
C ALA A 115 -1.78 -22.95 4.20
N ARG A 116 -2.98 -22.55 4.67
CA ARG A 116 -4.25 -22.82 3.99
C ARG A 116 -4.35 -22.19 2.60
N LEU A 117 -3.71 -21.03 2.40
CA LEU A 117 -3.75 -20.29 1.14
C LEU A 117 -2.42 -20.40 0.37
N GLN A 118 -1.61 -21.42 0.67
CA GLN A 118 -0.29 -21.60 0.05
C GLN A 118 -0.36 -21.80 -1.47
N ASN A 119 -1.36 -22.56 -1.95
CA ASN A 119 -1.54 -22.88 -3.37
C ASN A 119 -2.73 -22.13 -3.99
N GLU A 120 -3.32 -21.19 -3.25
CA GLU A 120 -4.56 -20.51 -3.65
C GLU A 120 -4.39 -19.74 -4.96
N PHE A 121 -3.19 -19.25 -5.28
CA PHE A 121 -2.95 -18.54 -6.55
C PHE A 121 -3.15 -19.48 -7.74
N GLU A 122 -2.48 -20.63 -7.75
CA GLU A 122 -2.62 -21.61 -8.80
C GLU A 122 -4.05 -22.17 -8.87
N GLU A 123 -4.65 -22.46 -7.72
CA GLU A 123 -6.04 -22.95 -7.62
C GLU A 123 -7.06 -21.93 -8.15
N LEU A 124 -6.90 -20.65 -7.83
CA LEU A 124 -7.76 -19.56 -8.30
C LEU A 124 -7.72 -19.46 -9.84
N TYR A 125 -6.52 -19.38 -10.42
CA TYR A 125 -6.38 -19.23 -11.87
C TYR A 125 -6.82 -20.46 -12.64
N THR A 126 -6.56 -21.67 -12.13
CA THR A 126 -6.99 -22.94 -12.77
C THR A 126 -8.51 -23.15 -12.68
N THR A 127 -9.14 -22.68 -11.61
CA THR A 127 -10.60 -22.74 -11.47
C THR A 127 -11.31 -21.73 -12.37
N LEU A 128 -10.76 -20.51 -12.51
CA LEU A 128 -11.38 -19.45 -13.30
C LEU A 128 -11.15 -19.60 -14.80
N PHE A 129 -10.05 -20.24 -15.22
CA PHE A 129 -9.61 -20.24 -16.61
C PHE A 129 -9.11 -21.60 -17.10
N ASN A 130 -9.68 -22.10 -18.21
CA ASN A 130 -9.26 -23.36 -18.85
C ASN A 130 -7.79 -23.36 -19.35
N ASP A 131 -7.21 -22.19 -19.64
CA ASP A 131 -5.81 -22.02 -20.10
C ASP A 131 -5.00 -21.19 -19.08
N ALA A 132 -5.11 -21.53 -17.79
CA ALA A 132 -4.59 -20.75 -16.67
C ALA A 132 -3.14 -20.28 -16.83
N GLU A 133 -2.25 -21.12 -17.37
CA GLU A 133 -0.83 -20.77 -17.58
C GLU A 133 -0.64 -19.51 -18.43
N LYS A 134 -1.46 -19.32 -19.46
CA LYS A 134 -1.38 -18.13 -20.32
C LYS A 134 -1.85 -16.89 -19.56
N TYR A 135 -2.90 -16.99 -18.76
CA TYR A 135 -3.33 -15.90 -17.87
C TYR A 135 -2.25 -15.54 -16.85
N ILE A 136 -1.67 -16.54 -16.19
CA ILE A 136 -0.57 -16.39 -15.23
C ILE A 136 0.62 -15.67 -15.90
N SER A 137 1.01 -16.09 -17.11
CA SER A 137 2.12 -15.44 -17.84
C SER A 137 1.86 -13.94 -18.13
N ILE A 138 0.62 -13.56 -18.43
CA ILE A 138 0.24 -12.17 -18.66
C ILE A 138 0.31 -11.38 -17.34
N VAL A 139 -0.28 -11.89 -16.26
CA VAL A 139 -0.27 -11.17 -14.96
C VAL A 139 1.13 -11.05 -14.37
N GLU A 140 2.00 -12.04 -14.59
CA GLU A 140 3.41 -11.96 -14.22
C GLU A 140 4.16 -10.86 -14.98
N LEU A 141 3.94 -10.76 -16.30
CA LEU A 141 4.50 -9.69 -17.11
C LEU A 141 4.01 -8.31 -16.63
N LEU A 142 2.72 -8.19 -16.32
CA LEU A 142 2.14 -6.95 -15.82
C LEU A 142 2.68 -6.58 -14.42
N ALA A 143 2.88 -7.55 -13.53
CA ALA A 143 3.44 -7.34 -12.20
C ALA A 143 4.89 -6.80 -12.25
N GLN A 144 5.68 -7.24 -13.23
CA GLN A 144 7.02 -6.73 -13.48
C GLN A 144 7.02 -5.29 -14.00
N ASN A 145 5.91 -4.84 -14.60
CA ASN A 145 5.77 -3.53 -15.23
C ASN A 145 4.70 -2.68 -14.53
N LYS A 146 5.02 -2.19 -13.31
CA LYS A 146 4.09 -1.45 -12.43
C LYS A 146 3.37 -0.26 -13.08
N LYS A 147 3.96 0.39 -14.09
CA LYS A 147 3.35 1.52 -14.80
C LYS A 147 2.32 1.10 -15.84
N GLY A 148 2.13 -0.19 -16.06
CA GLY A 148 1.34 -0.76 -17.14
C GLY A 148 2.10 -0.80 -18.47
N VAL A 149 1.62 -1.64 -19.38
CA VAL A 149 2.23 -1.87 -20.71
C VAL A 149 1.16 -1.90 -21.79
N THR A 150 1.55 -1.61 -23.03
CA THR A 150 0.60 -1.63 -24.15
C THR A 150 0.28 -3.05 -24.60
N ARG A 151 -0.82 -3.20 -25.34
CA ARG A 151 -1.21 -4.46 -25.94
C ARG A 151 -0.12 -5.04 -26.86
N GLU A 152 0.57 -4.17 -27.60
CA GLU A 152 1.64 -4.56 -28.53
C GLU A 152 2.82 -5.18 -27.78
N PHE A 153 3.20 -4.59 -26.64
CA PHE A 153 4.27 -5.12 -25.81
C PHE A 153 3.90 -6.48 -25.20
N ILE A 154 2.65 -6.64 -24.74
CA ILE A 154 2.16 -7.94 -24.24
C ILE A 154 2.18 -8.99 -25.36
N ALA A 155 1.73 -8.62 -26.55
CA ALA A 155 1.70 -9.52 -27.70
C ALA A 155 3.09 -10.04 -28.08
N GLU A 156 4.09 -9.16 -28.05
CA GLU A 156 5.48 -9.49 -28.32
C GLU A 156 6.05 -10.46 -27.27
N LYS A 157 5.83 -10.17 -25.98
CA LYS A 157 6.43 -10.94 -24.87
C LYS A 157 5.77 -12.29 -24.59
N ILE A 158 4.45 -12.38 -24.76
CA ILE A 158 3.69 -13.61 -24.48
C ILE A 158 3.49 -14.45 -25.75
N HIS A 159 3.89 -13.93 -26.91
CA HIS A 159 3.71 -14.56 -28.22
C HIS A 159 2.23 -14.90 -28.53
N LEU A 160 1.32 -14.00 -28.14
CA LEU A 160 -0.12 -14.09 -28.43
C LEU A 160 -0.56 -12.87 -29.23
N THR A 161 -1.29 -13.07 -30.32
CA THR A 161 -1.69 -11.98 -31.22
C THR A 161 -3.19 -12.03 -31.56
N GLY A 162 -3.67 -10.99 -32.26
CA GLY A 162 -5.03 -10.95 -32.80
C GLY A 162 -6.15 -11.13 -31.75
N GLY A 163 -7.23 -11.79 -32.15
CA GLY A 163 -8.41 -12.00 -31.30
C GLY A 163 -8.15 -12.84 -30.05
N ILE A 164 -7.12 -13.71 -30.08
CA ILE A 164 -6.75 -14.56 -28.95
C ILE A 164 -6.28 -13.69 -27.79
N LEU A 165 -5.28 -12.83 -27.99
CA LEU A 165 -4.81 -11.92 -26.93
C LEU A 165 -5.94 -11.03 -26.40
N THR A 166 -6.81 -10.54 -27.29
CA THR A 166 -7.98 -9.74 -26.88
C THR A 166 -8.92 -10.52 -25.96
N LYS A 167 -9.15 -11.82 -26.21
CA LYS A 167 -9.93 -12.69 -25.32
C LYS A 167 -9.31 -12.77 -23.92
N TYR A 168 -8.00 -13.01 -23.84
CA TYR A 168 -7.29 -13.11 -22.55
C TYR A 168 -7.37 -11.80 -21.76
N LEU A 169 -7.09 -10.66 -22.40
CA LEU A 169 -7.14 -9.35 -21.74
C LEU A 169 -8.56 -9.01 -21.28
N ASN A 170 -9.57 -9.24 -22.12
CA ASN A 170 -10.97 -9.00 -21.74
C ASN A 170 -11.43 -9.87 -20.57
N ASN A 171 -11.01 -11.13 -20.52
CA ASN A 171 -11.34 -12.03 -19.42
C ASN A 171 -10.67 -11.58 -18.12
N LEU A 172 -9.40 -11.18 -18.16
CA LEU A 172 -8.70 -10.63 -17.00
C LEU A 172 -9.33 -9.32 -16.51
N GLU A 173 -9.74 -8.43 -17.42
CA GLU A 173 -10.44 -7.19 -17.04
C GLU A 173 -11.81 -7.47 -16.43
N ARG A 174 -12.59 -8.40 -16.99
CA ARG A 174 -13.92 -8.77 -16.46
C ARG A 174 -13.88 -9.43 -15.08
N CYS A 175 -12.77 -10.07 -14.75
CA CYS A 175 -12.52 -10.67 -13.45
C CYS A 175 -11.75 -9.71 -12.51
N ASP A 176 -11.62 -8.43 -12.89
CA ASP A 176 -10.95 -7.38 -12.13
C ASP A 176 -9.48 -7.67 -11.77
N PHE A 177 -8.83 -8.61 -12.46
CA PHE A 177 -7.39 -8.84 -12.29
C PHE A 177 -6.58 -7.67 -12.84
N ILE A 178 -6.97 -7.15 -14.01
CA ILE A 178 -6.26 -6.08 -14.71
C ILE A 178 -7.21 -4.94 -15.04
N GLN A 179 -6.65 -3.77 -15.29
CA GLN A 179 -7.40 -2.60 -15.76
C GLN A 179 -6.66 -1.92 -16.91
N SER A 180 -7.40 -1.48 -17.92
CA SER A 180 -6.87 -0.62 -18.98
C SER A 180 -7.04 0.86 -18.66
N PHE A 181 -6.00 1.63 -18.99
CA PHE A 181 -5.98 3.08 -18.84
C PHE A 181 -5.61 3.70 -20.18
N THR A 182 -6.33 4.75 -20.59
CA THR A 182 -5.90 5.59 -21.72
C THR A 182 -5.10 6.77 -21.15
N PRO A 183 -3.78 6.87 -21.40
CA PRO A 183 -2.99 8.00 -20.91
C PRO A 183 -3.53 9.33 -21.45
N PHE A 184 -3.46 10.38 -20.62
CA PHE A 184 -3.93 11.72 -20.98
C PHE A 184 -3.32 12.17 -22.33
N GLY A 185 -4.18 12.67 -23.23
CA GLY A 185 -3.79 13.11 -24.57
C GLY A 185 -3.62 12.02 -25.62
N ARG A 186 -3.85 10.73 -25.29
CA ARG A 186 -3.82 9.63 -26.28
C ARG A 186 -5.23 9.15 -26.65
N LYS A 187 -5.38 8.67 -27.89
CA LYS A 187 -6.60 7.95 -28.33
C LYS A 187 -6.61 6.53 -27.75
N LYS A 188 -7.78 5.88 -27.67
CA LYS A 188 -7.98 4.50 -27.17
C LYS A 188 -6.93 3.47 -27.64
N LYS A 189 -6.40 3.62 -28.86
CA LYS A 189 -5.36 2.75 -29.45
C LYS A 189 -4.00 2.78 -28.69
N GLY A 190 -3.81 3.71 -27.75
CA GLY A 190 -2.63 3.80 -26.89
C GLY A 190 -2.86 3.41 -25.43
N SER A 191 -3.90 2.61 -25.16
CA SER A 191 -4.21 2.16 -23.79
C SER A 191 -3.13 1.23 -23.26
N ILE A 192 -2.85 1.37 -21.97
CA ILE A 192 -1.95 0.51 -21.20
C ILE A 192 -2.77 -0.37 -20.27
N PHE A 193 -2.33 -1.62 -20.08
CA PHE A 193 -2.91 -2.56 -19.13
C PHE A 193 -2.02 -2.63 -17.89
N LYS A 194 -2.64 -2.59 -16.71
CA LYS A 194 -1.96 -2.70 -15.41
C LYS A 194 -2.64 -3.82 -14.60
N LEU A 195 -1.84 -4.59 -13.87
CA LEU A 195 -2.36 -5.54 -12.88
C LEU A 195 -2.85 -4.75 -11.65
N VAL A 196 -4.08 -5.01 -11.21
CA VAL A 196 -4.73 -4.27 -10.12
C VAL A 196 -5.25 -5.17 -9.00
N ASP A 197 -5.31 -6.49 -9.19
CA ASP A 197 -5.70 -7.41 -8.12
C ASP A 197 -4.62 -7.51 -7.03
N PHE A 198 -5.02 -7.16 -5.80
CA PHE A 198 -4.11 -7.10 -4.66
C PHE A 198 -3.59 -8.46 -4.24
N TYR A 199 -4.40 -9.51 -4.34
CA TYR A 199 -3.99 -10.86 -3.94
C TYR A 199 -2.92 -11.42 -4.90
N THR A 200 -3.16 -11.34 -6.20
CA THR A 200 -2.20 -11.72 -7.26
C THR A 200 -0.89 -10.96 -7.10
N LEU A 201 -0.96 -9.64 -6.93
CA LEU A 201 0.21 -8.80 -6.72
C LEU A 201 0.98 -9.18 -5.43
N PHE A 202 0.26 -9.50 -4.35
CA PHE A 202 0.85 -9.94 -3.08
C PHE A 202 1.56 -11.28 -3.24
N HIS A 203 0.90 -12.26 -3.87
CA HIS A 203 1.45 -13.57 -4.16
C HIS A 203 2.74 -13.46 -4.98
N LEU A 204 2.69 -12.77 -6.12
CA LEU A 204 3.84 -12.64 -7.02
C LEU A 204 5.02 -11.93 -6.36
N LYS A 205 4.78 -11.02 -5.41
CA LYS A 205 5.84 -10.27 -4.73
C LYS A 205 6.44 -11.00 -3.53
N PHE A 206 5.63 -11.67 -2.73
CA PHE A 206 6.05 -12.16 -1.40
C PHE A 206 5.97 -13.68 -1.23
N ILE A 207 5.08 -14.34 -1.95
CA ILE A 207 4.89 -15.79 -1.85
C ILE A 207 5.69 -16.52 -2.92
N LYS A 208 5.65 -16.02 -4.17
CA LYS A 208 6.39 -16.61 -5.28
C LYS A 208 7.90 -16.58 -5.01
N GLY A 209 8.53 -17.76 -5.02
CA GLY A 209 9.96 -17.92 -4.73
C GLY A 209 10.31 -17.90 -3.24
N TYR A 210 9.31 -17.93 -2.36
CA TYR A 210 9.52 -18.00 -0.92
C TYR A 210 10.01 -19.39 -0.46
N SER A 211 11.05 -19.42 0.39
CA SER A 211 11.56 -20.66 0.97
C SER A 211 10.74 -21.04 2.21
N LYS A 212 10.16 -22.24 2.22
CA LYS A 212 9.31 -22.82 3.29
C LYS A 212 9.94 -22.87 4.70
N ARG A 213 11.11 -22.28 4.94
CA ARG A 213 11.89 -22.36 6.18
C ARG A 213 11.67 -21.21 7.17
N ASN A 214 10.94 -20.16 6.82
CA ASN A 214 10.69 -19.05 7.75
C ASN A 214 9.18 -18.78 7.93
N HIS A 215 8.56 -19.53 8.83
CA HIS A 215 7.12 -19.46 9.11
C HIS A 215 6.65 -18.15 9.76
N LYS A 216 7.56 -17.21 10.03
CA LYS A 216 7.28 -15.89 10.61
C LYS A 216 7.76 -14.75 9.72
N PHE A 217 7.83 -15.00 8.41
CA PHE A 217 8.39 -14.05 7.46
C PHE A 217 7.71 -12.70 7.54
N TRP A 218 6.38 -12.68 7.53
CA TRP A 218 5.63 -11.44 7.49
C TRP A 218 5.79 -10.66 8.79
N THR A 219 5.65 -11.32 9.94
CA THR A 219 5.88 -10.72 11.27
C THR A 219 7.28 -10.13 11.39
N HIS A 220 8.31 -10.80 10.89
CA HIS A 220 9.70 -10.30 10.96
C HIS A 220 10.05 -9.27 9.88
N SER A 221 9.27 -9.18 8.81
CA SER A 221 9.52 -8.27 7.69
C SER A 221 8.75 -6.95 7.79
N LEU A 222 7.96 -6.77 8.86
CA LEU A 222 7.26 -5.52 9.14
C LEU A 222 8.24 -4.34 9.10
N ASN A 223 7.84 -3.25 8.43
CA ASN A 223 8.62 -2.03 8.24
C ASN A 223 9.88 -2.16 7.37
N THR A 224 10.12 -3.31 6.72
CA THR A 224 11.19 -3.40 5.72
C THR A 224 10.86 -2.50 4.51
N PRO A 225 11.88 -1.94 3.81
CA PRO A 225 11.65 -1.14 2.61
C PRO A 225 10.79 -1.84 1.55
N GLY A 226 10.91 -3.16 1.43
CA GLY A 226 10.12 -3.97 0.51
C GLY A 226 8.62 -3.96 0.82
N ILE A 227 8.25 -4.10 2.11
CA ILE A 227 6.86 -4.00 2.58
C ILE A 227 6.36 -2.55 2.52
N ASN A 228 7.19 -1.55 2.86
CA ASN A 228 6.77 -0.15 2.78
C ASN A 228 6.47 0.26 1.32
N SER A 229 7.32 -0.16 0.37
CA SER A 229 7.08 0.05 -1.06
C SER A 229 5.83 -0.70 -1.56
N TRP A 230 5.52 -1.86 -0.97
CA TRP A 230 4.27 -2.56 -1.25
C TRP A 230 3.05 -1.78 -0.78
N GLN A 231 3.09 -1.26 0.45
CA GLN A 231 1.99 -0.47 1.01
C GLN A 231 1.71 0.78 0.18
N GLY A 232 2.76 1.46 -0.32
CA GLY A 232 2.60 2.58 -1.25
C GLY A 232 1.89 2.17 -2.55
N LEU A 233 2.34 1.09 -3.19
CA LEU A 233 1.68 0.56 -4.41
C LEU A 233 0.22 0.15 -4.15
N ALA A 234 -0.04 -0.54 -3.05
CA ALA A 234 -1.39 -0.97 -2.71
C ALA A 234 -2.31 0.24 -2.49
N PHE A 235 -1.82 1.29 -1.82
CA PHE A 235 -2.57 2.52 -1.66
C PHE A 235 -2.83 3.24 -3.00
N GLU A 236 -1.83 3.35 -3.88
CA GLU A 236 -2.01 3.91 -5.23
C GLU A 236 -3.14 3.19 -5.98
N LEU A 237 -3.16 1.85 -5.92
CA LEU A 237 -4.18 1.03 -6.57
C LEU A 237 -5.58 1.24 -5.98
N VAL A 238 -5.71 1.34 -4.65
CA VAL A 238 -6.98 1.68 -3.99
C VAL A 238 -7.47 3.03 -4.48
N CYS A 239 -6.58 4.02 -4.59
CA CYS A 239 -6.95 5.35 -5.08
C CYS A 239 -7.40 5.33 -6.55
N LEU A 240 -6.73 4.53 -7.37
CA LEU A 240 -7.08 4.36 -8.78
C LEU A 240 -8.43 3.66 -8.94
N GLN A 241 -8.68 2.57 -8.20
CA GLN A 241 -9.93 1.81 -8.24
C GLN A 241 -11.11 2.61 -7.71
N HIS A 242 -10.86 3.47 -6.73
CA HIS A 242 -11.90 4.26 -6.10
C HIS A 242 -11.92 5.72 -6.56
N ILE A 243 -11.32 6.05 -7.71
CA ILE A 243 -11.17 7.46 -8.12
C ILE A 243 -12.53 8.18 -8.21
N ASP A 244 -13.58 7.49 -8.66
CA ASP A 244 -14.93 8.04 -8.75
C ASP A 244 -15.57 8.22 -7.37
N GLN A 245 -15.40 7.25 -6.46
CA GLN A 245 -15.85 7.36 -5.07
C GLN A 245 -15.02 8.39 -4.28
N ILE A 246 -13.76 8.60 -4.67
CA ILE A 246 -12.88 9.62 -4.11
C ILE A 246 -13.30 11.00 -4.59
N ASN A 247 -13.79 11.13 -5.82
CA ASN A 247 -14.42 12.36 -6.28
C ASN A 247 -15.73 12.66 -5.52
N GLU A 248 -16.40 11.63 -5.02
CA GLU A 248 -17.57 11.67 -4.12
C GLU A 248 -17.20 11.65 -2.61
N VAL A 249 -15.93 11.96 -2.27
CA VAL A 249 -15.30 11.84 -0.93
C VAL A 249 -16.18 12.23 0.26
N GLU A 250 -17.11 13.18 0.08
CA GLU A 250 -18.04 13.63 1.12
C GLU A 250 -18.97 12.52 1.64
N ARG A 251 -19.40 11.58 0.78
CA ARG A 251 -20.40 10.54 1.11
C ARG A 251 -19.77 9.27 1.68
N VAL A 252 -18.50 9.02 1.41
CA VAL A 252 -17.76 7.80 1.80
C VAL A 252 -16.83 8.08 2.98
N LEU A 253 -16.17 9.25 3.04
CA LEU A 253 -15.29 9.56 4.16
C LEU A 253 -16.05 9.66 5.48
N ARG A 254 -17.25 10.23 5.52
CA ARG A 254 -17.97 10.38 6.80
C ARG A 254 -18.38 9.02 7.39
N PRO A 255 -18.95 8.07 6.63
CA PRO A 255 -19.20 6.72 7.12
C PRO A 255 -17.94 5.91 7.38
N LEU A 256 -16.88 6.03 6.57
CA LEU A 256 -15.58 5.38 6.85
C LEU A 256 -14.89 5.99 8.07
N GLN A 257 -15.06 7.29 8.33
CA GLN A 257 -14.56 8.00 9.50
C GLN A 257 -15.34 7.57 10.74
N GLU A 258 -16.67 7.51 10.68
CA GLU A 258 -17.49 6.98 11.77
C GLU A 258 -17.19 5.50 12.03
N PHE A 259 -17.08 4.70 10.98
CA PHE A 259 -16.72 3.29 11.08
C PHE A 259 -15.32 3.14 11.67
N ASN A 260 -14.28 3.75 11.08
CA ASN A 260 -12.92 3.64 11.57
C ASN A 260 -12.78 4.19 13.01
N ASN A 261 -13.40 5.32 13.35
CA ASN A 261 -13.27 5.93 14.68
C ASN A 261 -14.04 5.18 15.78
N ASN A 262 -15.10 4.45 15.42
CA ASN A 262 -15.92 3.69 16.39
C ASN A 262 -15.71 2.17 16.31
N CYS A 263 -15.00 1.68 15.30
CA CYS A 263 -14.69 0.26 15.16
C CYS A 263 -13.44 -0.08 15.98
N ARG A 264 -13.53 -1.16 16.73
CA ARG A 264 -12.40 -1.67 17.52
C ARG A 264 -11.36 -2.19 16.56
N MET A 265 -10.20 -1.54 16.58
CA MET A 265 -9.13 -1.86 15.66
C MET A 265 -8.22 -2.89 16.30
N TRP A 266 -7.96 -3.96 15.57
CA TRP A 266 -7.03 -4.99 16.00
C TRP A 266 -5.64 -4.42 16.29
N THR A 267 -5.17 -3.49 15.46
CA THR A 267 -3.89 -2.78 15.63
C THR A 267 -3.83 -1.94 16.91
N ASN A 268 -4.99 -1.63 17.49
CA ASN A 268 -5.14 -0.85 18.71
C ASN A 268 -5.51 -1.75 19.90
N LEU A 269 -5.21 -3.05 19.84
CA LEU A 269 -5.53 -4.02 20.90
C LEU A 269 -7.03 -4.06 21.24
N GLY A 270 -7.89 -3.88 20.23
CA GLY A 270 -9.35 -3.88 20.42
C GLY A 270 -9.92 -2.56 20.93
N HIS A 271 -9.12 -1.50 20.96
CA HIS A 271 -9.59 -0.12 21.16
C HIS A 271 -10.04 0.52 19.86
N THR A 272 -11.03 1.41 19.95
CA THR A 272 -11.38 2.28 18.83
C THR A 272 -10.33 3.38 18.71
N PRO A 273 -9.98 3.88 17.51
CA PRO A 273 -9.09 5.02 17.35
C PRO A 273 -9.51 6.24 18.18
N LEU A 274 -10.81 6.44 18.39
CA LEU A 274 -11.34 7.52 19.23
C LEU A 274 -11.01 7.32 20.72
N SER A 275 -10.95 6.07 21.18
CA SER A 275 -10.62 5.73 22.57
C SER A 275 -9.13 5.78 22.88
N LEU A 276 -8.27 6.00 21.87
CA LEU A 276 -6.84 6.16 22.08
C LEU A 276 -6.50 7.58 22.57
N PRO A 277 -5.49 7.74 23.45
CA PRO A 277 -5.00 9.05 23.85
C PRO A 277 -4.51 9.85 22.64
N ARG A 278 -4.95 11.11 22.52
CA ARG A 278 -4.45 11.99 21.46
C ARG A 278 -2.95 12.29 21.71
N PRO A 279 -2.09 12.27 20.68
CA PRO A 279 -0.68 12.60 20.86
C PRO A 279 -0.55 14.03 21.41
N GLY A 280 -0.13 14.17 22.67
CA GLY A 280 0.02 15.47 23.36
C GLY A 280 -0.61 15.56 24.75
N SER A 281 -1.47 14.63 25.17
CA SER A 281 -1.97 14.62 26.56
C SER A 281 -0.91 14.06 27.50
N LYS A 282 -0.40 14.89 28.42
CA LYS A 282 0.53 14.52 29.51
C LYS A 282 -0.11 13.64 30.61
N ALA A 283 -1.13 12.84 30.29
CA ALA A 283 -1.69 11.87 31.21
C ALA A 283 -1.27 10.48 30.72
N ASN A 284 -0.44 9.79 31.51
CA ASN A 284 -0.15 8.37 31.35
C ASN A 284 -1.34 7.59 31.93
N PRO A 285 -2.29 7.07 31.13
CA PRO A 285 -3.48 6.40 31.67
C PRO A 285 -3.21 4.92 31.95
N PHE A 286 -2.01 4.41 31.63
CA PHE A 286 -1.74 2.96 31.61
C PHE A 286 -0.79 2.49 32.70
N GLY A 287 -0.16 3.37 33.49
CA GLY A 287 0.78 2.94 34.54
C GLY A 287 1.92 2.07 33.99
N LEU A 288 2.13 2.04 32.68
CA LEU A 288 3.25 1.37 32.05
C LEU A 288 4.45 2.26 32.30
N ALA A 289 5.43 1.70 33.01
CA ALA A 289 6.67 2.34 33.37
C ALA A 289 7.23 3.10 32.17
N ASN A 290 7.71 4.33 32.44
CA ASN A 290 8.45 5.19 31.51
C ASN A 290 9.20 4.34 30.49
N GLY A 291 8.91 4.56 29.21
CA GLY A 291 9.46 3.82 28.10
C GLY A 291 10.92 3.48 28.37
N ILE A 292 11.17 2.20 28.65
CA ILE A 292 12.49 1.66 28.42
C ILE A 292 12.70 1.93 26.93
N PRO A 293 13.73 2.70 26.54
CA PRO A 293 14.05 2.85 25.12
C PRO A 293 14.06 1.45 24.53
N PHE A 294 13.42 1.25 23.38
CA PHE A 294 13.58 0.01 22.64
C PHE A 294 15.07 -0.12 22.30
N GLN A 295 15.85 -0.72 23.18
CA GLN A 295 17.14 -1.27 22.83
C GLN A 295 16.81 -2.40 21.87
N ASN A 296 17.31 -2.32 20.64
CA ASN A 296 17.36 -3.46 19.75
C ASN A 296 17.95 -4.63 20.53
N SER A 297 17.10 -5.55 20.97
CA SER A 297 17.51 -6.76 21.69
C SER A 297 18.03 -7.84 20.76
N GLY A 298 18.07 -7.55 19.45
CA GLY A 298 18.80 -8.33 18.46
C GLY A 298 20.17 -7.70 18.17
N PRO A 299 21.25 -8.49 18.04
CA PRO A 299 22.54 -7.97 17.58
C PRO A 299 22.35 -7.25 16.24
N LYS A 300 22.84 -6.02 16.13
CA LYS A 300 22.92 -5.31 14.84
C LYS A 300 23.80 -6.15 13.90
N VAL A 301 23.17 -6.85 12.96
CA VAL A 301 23.89 -7.63 11.95
C VAL A 301 24.62 -6.67 11.03
N GLY A 302 25.94 -6.62 11.17
CA GLY A 302 26.82 -5.87 10.30
C GLY A 302 26.82 -6.41 8.87
N ARG A 303 27.09 -5.54 7.90
CA ARG A 303 27.14 -5.89 6.46
C ARG A 303 28.07 -7.08 6.15
N ASN A 304 29.08 -7.33 6.99
CA ASN A 304 30.04 -8.42 6.87
C ASN A 304 29.78 -9.62 7.79
N ASP A 305 28.78 -9.56 8.67
CA ASP A 305 28.47 -10.62 9.62
C ASP A 305 27.78 -11.81 8.91
N PRO A 306 27.81 -13.01 9.51
CA PRO A 306 27.02 -14.14 9.03
C PRO A 306 25.55 -13.74 8.86
N CYS A 307 24.99 -14.07 7.70
CA CYS A 307 23.61 -13.74 7.40
C CYS A 307 22.69 -14.42 8.41
N PRO A 308 21.77 -13.69 9.07
CA PRO A 308 20.81 -14.26 10.04
C PRO A 308 19.83 -15.24 9.37
N CYS A 309 19.80 -15.28 8.03
CA CYS A 309 19.08 -16.25 7.23
C CYS A 309 19.68 -17.67 7.26
N GLY A 310 20.82 -17.89 7.95
CA GLY A 310 21.44 -19.21 8.08
C GLY A 310 22.11 -19.73 6.81
N SER A 311 22.34 -18.87 5.81
CA SER A 311 22.92 -19.27 4.52
C SER A 311 24.42 -19.55 4.54
N GLY A 312 25.09 -19.31 5.67
CA GLY A 312 26.56 -19.37 5.78
C GLY A 312 27.30 -18.23 5.06
N LEU A 313 26.59 -17.34 4.36
CA LEU A 313 27.16 -16.20 3.64
C LEU A 313 27.16 -14.93 4.49
N LYS A 314 28.05 -13.98 4.18
CA LYS A 314 28.00 -12.63 4.77
C LYS A 314 26.72 -11.90 4.36
N PHE A 315 26.13 -11.09 5.25
CA PHE A 315 24.86 -10.38 5.02
C PHE A 315 24.81 -9.67 3.65
N LYS A 316 25.87 -8.93 3.27
CA LYS A 316 25.97 -8.23 1.98
C LYS A 316 25.94 -9.10 0.73
N LYS A 317 26.27 -10.39 0.86
CA LYS A 317 26.28 -11.35 -0.25
C LYS A 317 25.01 -12.21 -0.28
N CYS A 318 24.09 -12.02 0.66
CA CYS A 318 22.84 -12.76 0.80
C CYS A 318 21.64 -11.80 0.91
N CYS A 319 20.96 -11.73 2.05
CA CYS A 319 19.80 -10.86 2.24
C CYS A 319 20.06 -9.36 1.99
N GLY A 320 21.30 -8.91 2.14
CA GLY A 320 21.72 -7.53 1.84
C GLY A 320 22.19 -7.30 0.40
N LYS A 321 22.14 -8.30 -0.49
CA LYS A 321 22.69 -8.21 -1.86
C LYS A 321 21.90 -7.24 -2.76
N ASN A 322 20.61 -7.04 -2.47
CA ASN A 322 19.70 -6.20 -3.26
C ASN A 322 19.10 -5.04 -2.44
N MET A 323 19.73 -4.65 -1.31
CA MET A 323 19.27 -3.57 -0.43
C MET A 323 19.94 -2.22 -0.75
N ASN A 324 20.32 -1.98 -2.00
CA ASN A 324 20.80 -0.68 -2.45
C ASN A 324 19.69 0.10 -3.15
#